data_AF-A0A0F9JRM0-F1
#
_entry.id   AF-A0A0F9JRM0-F1
#
_cell.length_a   1.000
_cell.length_b   1.000
_cell.length_c   1.000
_cell.angle_alpha   90.00
_cell.angle_beta   90.00
_cell.angle_gamma   90.00
#
_symmetry.space_group_name_H-M   'P 1'
#
loop_
_entity.id
_entity.type
_entity.pdbx_description
1 polymer ?
#
loop_
_entity_poly.entity_id
_entity_poly.type
_entity_poly.pdbx_seq_one_letter_code
_entity_poly.pdbx_strand_id
1 'polypeptide(L)'
;MVIPTPLLVASGLFAGQQGLSHAHQLLERHRKWCQALQAARNQAKPLLIVGRPRLPINHPCGQAAFGDVCLDLDPKVTAQCPEVGVIADVREIPFPNGHFGAAVAMHVLEHLPTMGDVELAWSELWRVAPHGGVFIAGPHQDNLTAWLIPDHYHWISQTADGGIWVEPRTRRIAAYLRAHAQGRILGPYQSFIFQEVNR
;
A
#
# COMPACT_ATOMS: atom_id res chain seq x y z
N MET A 1 -1.96 -43.58 -3.47
CA MET A 1 -2.86 -42.43 -3.76
C MET A 1 -2.16 -41.58 -4.82
N VAL A 2 -2.56 -41.72 -6.09
CA VAL A 2 -1.94 -40.98 -7.21
C VAL A 2 -2.70 -39.65 -7.31
N ILE A 3 -2.02 -38.54 -7.05
CA ILE A 3 -2.62 -37.22 -7.27
C ILE A 3 -2.80 -37.06 -8.78
N PRO A 4 -4.02 -36.76 -9.28
CA PRO A 4 -4.22 -36.59 -10.71
C PRO A 4 -3.34 -35.46 -11.24
N THR A 5 -2.59 -35.73 -12.31
CA THR A 5 -1.67 -34.82 -13.01
C THR A 5 -2.21 -33.39 -13.24
N PRO A 6 -3.49 -33.15 -13.60
CA PRO A 6 -4.01 -31.78 -13.74
C PRO A 6 -3.99 -30.97 -12.44
N LEU A 7 -4.11 -31.62 -11.27
CA LEU A 7 -4.08 -30.94 -9.96
C LEU A 7 -2.68 -30.40 -9.63
N LEU A 8 -1.63 -31.13 -10.02
CA LEU A 8 -0.23 -30.73 -9.84
C LEU A 8 0.12 -29.52 -10.72
N VAL A 9 -0.33 -29.51 -11.98
CA VAL A 9 -0.09 -28.37 -12.89
C VAL A 9 -0.80 -27.11 -12.40
N ALA A 10 -2.06 -27.23 -11.99
CA ALA A 10 -2.82 -26.10 -11.42
C ALA A 10 -2.16 -25.54 -10.16
N SER A 11 -1.64 -26.40 -9.28
CA SER A 11 -0.95 -25.98 -8.05
C SER A 11 0.36 -25.24 -8.35
N GLY A 12 1.13 -25.70 -9.34
CA GLY A 12 2.36 -25.03 -9.79
C GLY A 12 2.10 -23.65 -10.39
N LEU A 13 1.08 -23.52 -11.25
CA LEU A 13 0.68 -22.24 -11.84
C LEU A 13 0.22 -21.24 -10.77
N PHE A 14 -0.57 -21.71 -9.81
CA PHE A 14 -1.03 -20.88 -8.70
C PHE A 14 0.15 -20.36 -7.84
N ALA A 15 1.08 -21.24 -7.46
CA ALA A 15 2.27 -20.84 -6.70
C ALA A 15 3.13 -19.83 -7.47
N GLY A 16 3.28 -20.03 -8.78
CA GLY A 16 3.96 -19.08 -9.68
C GLY A 16 3.28 -17.71 -9.69
N GLN A 17 1.95 -17.67 -9.82
CA GLN A 17 1.19 -16.41 -9.81
C GLN A 17 1.33 -15.67 -8.48
N GLN A 18 1.25 -16.37 -7.34
CA GLN A 18 1.45 -15.75 -6.03
C GLN A 18 2.87 -15.19 -5.87
N GLY A 19 3.88 -15.94 -6.31
CA GLY A 19 5.27 -15.48 -6.31
C GLY A 19 5.47 -14.21 -7.15
N LEU A 20 4.85 -14.13 -8.34
CA LEU A 20 4.88 -12.94 -9.18
C LEU A 20 4.18 -11.75 -8.52
N SER A 21 3.04 -11.96 -7.86
CA SER A 21 2.32 -10.90 -7.15
C SER A 21 3.13 -10.34 -5.98
N HIS A 22 3.82 -11.18 -5.22
CA HIS A 22 4.72 -10.75 -4.16
C HIS A 22 5.94 -9.99 -4.71
N ALA A 23 6.56 -10.50 -5.77
CA ALA A 23 7.67 -9.82 -6.43
C ALA A 23 7.26 -8.44 -6.95
N HIS A 24 6.07 -8.33 -7.57
CA HIS A 24 5.52 -7.06 -8.02
C HIS A 24 5.38 -6.07 -6.87
N GLN A 25 4.77 -6.48 -5.74
CA GLN A 25 4.59 -5.62 -4.57
C GLN A 25 5.93 -5.18 -3.96
N LEU A 26 6.94 -6.07 -3.90
CA LEU A 26 8.27 -5.71 -3.44
C LEU A 26 8.92 -4.67 -4.35
N LEU A 27 8.82 -4.84 -5.68
CA LEU A 27 9.32 -3.88 -6.65
C LEU A 27 8.59 -2.53 -6.60
N GLU A 28 7.27 -2.55 -6.42
CA GLU A 28 6.45 -1.35 -6.28
C GLU A 28 6.84 -0.57 -5.03
N ARG A 29 6.91 -1.24 -3.86
CA ARG A 29 7.36 -0.63 -2.60
C ARG A 29 8.76 -0.03 -2.75
N HIS A 30 9.69 -0.78 -3.36
CA HIS A 30 11.05 -0.32 -3.62
C HIS A 30 11.07 0.94 -4.48
N ARG A 31 10.34 0.94 -5.60
CA ARG A 31 10.25 2.10 -6.50
C ARG A 31 9.67 3.32 -5.80
N LYS A 32 8.55 3.16 -5.10
CA LYS A 32 7.89 4.25 -4.37
C LYS A 32 8.78 4.81 -3.25
N TRP A 33 9.52 3.94 -2.57
CA TRP A 33 10.52 4.37 -1.59
C TRP A 33 11.63 5.20 -2.23
N CYS A 34 12.29 4.71 -3.29
CA CYS A 34 13.43 5.43 -3.87
C CYS A 34 12.94 6.73 -4.58
N GLN A 35 11.71 6.77 -5.10
CA GLN A 35 11.06 8.00 -5.57
C GLN A 35 10.80 9.00 -4.44
N ALA A 36 10.21 8.57 -3.33
CA ALA A 36 9.97 9.42 -2.17
C ALA A 36 11.28 9.97 -1.60
N LEU A 37 12.31 9.13 -1.49
CA LEU A 37 13.62 9.55 -1.04
C LEU A 37 14.24 10.60 -1.97
N GLN A 38 14.15 10.39 -3.28
CA GLN A 38 14.64 11.37 -4.25
C GLN A 38 13.86 12.69 -4.13
N ALA A 39 12.53 12.63 -4.01
CA ALA A 39 11.68 13.81 -3.86
C ALA A 39 11.99 14.60 -2.57
N ALA A 40 12.21 13.91 -1.45
CA ALA A 40 12.62 14.52 -0.19
C ALA A 40 13.99 15.21 -0.31
N ARG A 41 14.97 14.52 -0.90
CA ARG A 41 16.33 15.06 -1.13
C ARG A 41 16.32 16.27 -2.04
N ASN A 42 15.54 16.26 -3.12
CA ASN A 42 15.42 17.39 -4.04
C ASN A 42 14.89 18.65 -3.37
N GLN A 43 14.15 18.49 -2.27
CA GLN A 43 13.61 19.61 -1.50
C GLN A 43 14.44 19.96 -0.26
N ALA A 44 15.53 19.23 -0.02
CA ALA A 44 16.34 19.36 1.20
C ALA A 44 15.48 19.28 2.49
N LYS A 45 14.48 18.40 2.49
CA LYS A 45 13.57 18.17 3.62
C LYS A 45 13.53 16.69 4.01
N PRO A 46 13.10 16.35 5.24
CA PRO A 46 13.03 14.97 5.70
C PRO A 46 12.03 14.12 4.89
N LEU A 47 12.29 12.82 4.83
CA LEU A 47 11.39 11.79 4.31
C LEU A 47 10.56 11.17 5.45
N LEU A 48 9.24 11.23 5.32
CA LEU A 48 8.31 10.49 6.17
C LEU A 48 8.00 9.11 5.56
N ILE A 49 8.22 8.06 6.35
CA ILE A 49 7.72 6.72 6.08
C ILE A 49 6.53 6.45 7.01
N VAL A 50 5.39 6.07 6.45
CA VAL A 50 4.21 5.67 7.22
C VAL A 50 3.96 4.18 7.06
N GLY A 51 3.86 3.51 8.21
CA GLY A 51 3.82 2.06 8.27
C GLY A 51 5.17 1.45 7.98
N ARG A 52 5.47 0.32 8.63
CA ARG A 52 6.75 -0.33 8.42
C ARG A 52 6.91 -0.87 6.99
N PRO A 53 7.94 -0.44 6.25
CA PRO A 53 8.37 -1.17 5.08
C PRO A 53 8.95 -2.52 5.53
N ARG A 54 8.34 -3.64 5.13
CA ARG A 54 8.98 -4.98 5.19
C ARG A 54 10.07 -5.08 4.11
N LEU A 55 11.01 -4.15 4.14
CA LEU A 55 12.19 -4.17 3.30
C LEU A 55 13.35 -4.80 4.09
N PRO A 56 14.26 -5.52 3.43
CA PRO A 56 15.44 -6.07 4.09
C PRO A 56 16.25 -4.96 4.75
N ILE A 57 16.86 -5.28 5.91
CA ILE A 57 17.64 -4.36 6.75
C ILE A 57 18.82 -3.72 5.98
N ASN A 58 19.27 -4.37 4.90
CA ASN A 58 20.30 -3.90 3.97
C ASN A 58 19.69 -3.49 2.62
N HIS A 59 18.74 -2.55 2.65
CA HIS A 59 18.07 -2.10 1.43
C HIS A 59 19.09 -1.43 0.48
N PRO A 60 19.14 -1.80 -0.81
CA PRO A 60 20.18 -1.35 -1.75
C PRO A 60 20.21 0.16 -2.01
N CYS A 61 19.13 0.89 -1.68
CA CYS A 61 19.12 2.36 -1.76
C CYS A 61 19.76 3.06 -0.52
N GLY A 62 20.42 2.33 0.40
CA GLY A 62 21.51 2.88 1.24
C GLY A 62 21.15 3.71 2.48
N GLN A 63 19.92 3.67 2.97
CA GLN A 63 19.51 4.25 4.26
C GLN A 63 18.63 3.26 5.01
N ALA A 64 18.56 3.41 6.34
CA ALA A 64 17.64 2.65 7.17
C ALA A 64 16.26 2.63 6.49
N ALA A 65 15.65 1.45 6.36
CA ALA A 65 14.39 1.28 5.64
C ALA A 65 13.27 2.23 6.14
N PHE A 66 13.48 2.81 7.32
CA PHE A 66 12.60 3.70 8.08
C PHE A 66 12.63 5.19 7.66
N GLY A 67 13.48 5.60 6.71
CA GLY A 67 13.60 7.00 6.29
C GLY A 67 14.17 7.90 7.39
N ASP A 68 13.86 9.21 7.33
CA ASP A 68 14.28 10.18 8.36
C ASP A 68 13.29 10.21 9.55
N VAL A 69 12.01 9.92 9.27
CA VAL A 69 10.95 9.72 10.28
C VAL A 69 10.11 8.51 9.88
N CYS A 70 9.84 7.64 10.85
CA CYS A 70 8.99 6.46 10.68
C CYS A 70 7.78 6.55 11.61
N LEU A 71 6.60 6.75 11.03
CA LEU A 71 5.33 6.85 11.75
C LEU A 71 4.60 5.50 11.70
N ASP A 72 4.21 4.98 12.86
CA ASP A 72 3.38 3.77 12.97
C ASP A 72 2.52 3.83 14.24
N LEU A 73 1.34 3.20 14.22
CA LEU A 73 0.47 3.13 15.39
C LEU A 73 0.94 2.06 16.39
N ASP A 74 1.64 1.02 15.91
CA ASP A 74 2.14 -0.07 16.76
C ASP A 74 3.48 0.32 17.42
N PRO A 75 3.54 0.45 18.76
CA PRO A 75 4.78 0.73 19.47
C PRO A 75 5.88 -0.32 19.24
N LYS A 76 5.53 -1.56 18.88
CA LYS A 76 6.51 -2.60 18.54
C LYS A 76 7.19 -2.35 17.21
N VAL A 77 6.53 -1.65 16.29
CA VAL A 77 7.15 -1.21 15.04
C VAL A 77 8.13 -0.09 15.33
N THR A 78 7.70 0.94 16.05
CA THR A 78 8.54 2.11 16.34
C THR A 78 9.73 1.78 17.22
N ALA A 79 9.61 0.79 18.11
CA ALA A 79 10.74 0.25 18.88
C ALA A 79 11.88 -0.32 18.01
N GLN A 80 11.62 -0.64 16.73
CA GLN A 80 12.65 -1.12 15.79
C GLN A 80 13.37 0.00 15.05
N CYS A 81 12.92 1.24 15.25
CA CYS A 81 13.54 2.46 14.72
C CYS A 81 13.65 3.52 15.83
N PRO A 82 14.34 3.24 16.96
CA PRO A 82 14.24 4.03 18.18
C PRO A 82 14.63 5.51 18.05
N GLU A 83 15.47 5.85 17.06
CA GLU A 83 15.92 7.23 16.82
C GLU A 83 14.97 8.06 15.93
N VAL A 84 14.14 7.39 15.13
CA VAL A 84 13.30 8.03 14.10
C VAL A 84 11.81 7.64 14.19
N GLY A 85 11.48 6.75 15.12
CA GLY A 85 10.16 6.18 15.31
C GLY A 85 9.22 7.13 16.05
N VAL A 86 8.05 7.37 15.46
CA VAL A 86 6.98 8.19 16.03
C VAL A 86 5.72 7.36 16.13
N ILE A 87 5.20 7.21 17.35
CA ILE A 87 3.93 6.51 17.58
C ILE A 87 2.80 7.51 17.34
N ALA A 88 2.10 7.36 16.22
CA ALA A 88 0.98 8.22 15.86
C ALA A 88 0.07 7.54 14.83
N ASP A 89 -1.14 8.07 14.70
CA ASP A 89 -2.09 7.68 13.67
C ASP A 89 -1.81 8.46 12.38
N VAL A 90 -1.88 7.80 11.21
CA VAL A 90 -1.73 8.48 9.92
C VAL A 90 -2.83 9.52 9.65
N ARG A 91 -3.97 9.39 10.33
CA ARG A 91 -5.10 10.35 10.27
C ARG A 91 -4.85 11.61 11.09
N GLU A 92 -3.78 11.65 11.88
CA GLU A 92 -3.38 12.82 12.66
C GLU A 92 -1.85 12.84 12.82
N ILE A 93 -1.16 13.34 11.79
CA ILE A 93 0.31 13.30 11.74
C ILE A 93 0.85 14.45 12.60
N PRO A 94 1.66 14.19 13.65
CA PRO A 94 2.06 15.19 14.66
C PRO A 94 3.20 16.10 14.18
N PHE A 95 3.12 16.55 12.93
CA PHE A 95 4.10 17.41 12.28
C PHE A 95 3.41 18.61 11.62
N PRO A 96 4.08 19.78 11.54
CA PRO A 96 3.54 20.95 10.87
C PRO A 96 3.27 20.73 9.38
N ASN A 97 2.49 21.63 8.78
CA ASN A 97 2.22 21.62 7.34
C ASN A 97 3.52 21.76 6.54
N GLY A 98 3.68 20.95 5.49
CA GLY A 98 4.84 20.97 4.61
C GLY A 98 6.18 20.67 5.29
N HIS A 99 6.17 19.99 6.45
CA HIS A 99 7.38 19.63 7.20
C HIS A 99 8.29 18.68 6.39
N PHE A 100 7.69 17.73 5.67
CA PHE A 100 8.42 16.72 4.91
C PHE A 100 8.57 17.14 3.44
N GLY A 101 9.64 16.68 2.81
CA GLY A 101 9.80 16.81 1.36
C GLY A 101 9.04 15.74 0.60
N ALA A 102 8.87 14.57 1.21
CA ALA A 102 8.03 13.51 0.69
C ALA A 102 7.49 12.65 1.82
N ALA A 103 6.38 11.98 1.55
CA ALA A 103 5.82 10.96 2.40
C ALA A 103 5.54 9.69 1.58
N VAL A 104 5.79 8.52 2.15
CA VAL A 104 5.39 7.25 1.56
C VAL A 104 4.67 6.38 2.58
N ALA A 105 3.46 5.94 2.24
CA ALA A 105 2.71 4.97 3.03
C ALA A 105 2.76 3.61 2.33
N MET A 106 3.18 2.58 3.05
CA MET A 106 3.27 1.22 2.51
C MET A 106 2.41 0.28 3.31
N HIS A 107 1.33 -0.20 2.69
CA HIS A 107 0.40 -1.13 3.29
C HIS A 107 -0.20 -0.62 4.61
N VAL A 108 -0.80 0.57 4.54
CA VAL A 108 -1.40 1.25 5.69
C VAL A 108 -2.86 1.58 5.40
N LEU A 109 -3.12 2.26 4.29
CA LEU A 109 -4.45 2.78 3.97
C LEU A 109 -5.49 1.67 3.78
N GLU A 110 -5.10 0.45 3.40
CA GLU A 110 -6.02 -0.69 3.31
C GLU A 110 -6.57 -1.15 4.66
N HIS A 111 -5.90 -0.81 5.75
CA HIS A 111 -6.26 -1.19 7.12
C HIS A 111 -7.15 -0.16 7.81
N LEU A 112 -7.40 0.98 7.17
CA LEU A 112 -8.32 1.99 7.68
C LEU A 112 -9.76 1.49 7.54
N PRO A 113 -10.61 1.62 8.57
CA PRO A 113 -11.89 0.90 8.61
C PRO A 113 -12.96 1.50 7.70
N THR A 114 -12.83 2.79 7.35
CA THR A 114 -13.81 3.50 6.53
C THR A 114 -13.13 4.31 5.41
N MET A 115 -13.92 4.62 4.37
CA MET A 115 -13.47 5.53 3.30
C MET A 115 -13.09 6.92 3.85
N GLY A 116 -13.87 7.43 4.80
CA GLY A 116 -13.59 8.72 5.43
C GLY A 116 -12.25 8.71 6.19
N ASP A 117 -11.88 7.58 6.81
CA ASP A 117 -10.56 7.43 7.42
C ASP A 117 -9.43 7.45 6.38
N VAL A 118 -9.64 6.81 5.22
CA VAL A 118 -8.68 6.86 4.10
C VAL A 118 -8.53 8.28 3.56
N GLU A 119 -9.62 9.01 3.41
CA GLU A 119 -9.63 10.42 2.98
C GLU A 119 -8.89 11.32 3.98
N LEU A 120 -9.11 11.14 5.28
CA LEU A 120 -8.40 11.86 6.34
C LEU A 120 -6.90 11.58 6.31
N ALA A 121 -6.51 10.31 6.24
CA ALA A 121 -5.10 9.90 6.14
C ALA A 121 -4.45 10.48 4.87
N TRP A 122 -5.15 10.45 3.75
CA TRP A 122 -4.67 11.02 2.49
C TRP A 122 -4.49 12.54 2.57
N SER A 123 -5.45 13.24 3.17
CA SER A 123 -5.37 14.68 3.43
C SER A 123 -4.20 15.03 4.34
N GLU A 124 -3.97 14.26 5.41
CA GLU A 124 -2.85 14.47 6.32
C GLU A 124 -1.49 14.29 5.63
N LEU A 125 -1.36 13.26 4.78
CA LEU A 125 -0.13 13.04 3.99
C LEU A 125 0.16 14.23 3.07
N TRP A 126 -0.87 14.79 2.40
CA TRP A 126 -0.74 16.02 1.60
C TRP A 126 -0.52 17.28 2.44
N ARG A 127 -1.01 17.31 3.68
CA ARG A 127 -0.79 18.43 4.58
C ARG A 127 0.68 18.52 4.95
N VAL A 128 1.32 17.38 5.24
CA VAL A 128 2.69 17.34 5.74
C VAL A 128 3.76 17.25 4.63
N ALA A 129 3.40 16.84 3.41
CA ALA A 129 4.28 16.75 2.25
C ALA A 129 3.66 17.43 1.01
N PRO A 130 4.46 18.04 0.12
CA PRO A 130 3.94 18.84 -1.00
C PRO A 130 3.24 18.00 -2.07
N HIS A 131 2.48 18.67 -2.93
CA HIS A 131 1.93 18.12 -4.18
C HIS A 131 2.97 17.38 -5.03
N GLY A 132 2.69 16.13 -5.40
CA GLY A 132 3.63 15.22 -6.08
C GLY A 132 4.67 14.52 -5.18
N GLY A 133 4.69 14.82 -3.88
CA GLY A 133 5.62 14.22 -2.90
C GLY A 133 5.04 13.06 -2.08
N VAL A 134 3.80 12.64 -2.34
CA VAL A 134 3.14 11.54 -1.60
C VAL A 134 3.10 10.28 -2.47
N PHE A 135 3.54 9.15 -1.90
CA PHE A 135 3.60 7.85 -2.59
C PHE A 135 2.87 6.78 -1.78
N ILE A 136 2.01 5.97 -2.42
CA ILE A 136 1.17 5.00 -1.71
C ILE A 136 1.35 3.61 -2.30
N ALA A 137 1.91 2.66 -1.56
CA ALA A 137 1.95 1.26 -1.98
C ALA A 137 0.86 0.47 -1.23
N GLY A 138 -0.02 -0.18 -1.99
CA GLY A 138 -1.10 -1.01 -1.43
C GLY A 138 -0.98 -2.48 -1.85
N PRO A 139 -1.86 -3.35 -1.35
CA PRO A 139 -1.84 -4.76 -1.69
C PRO A 139 -2.38 -4.98 -3.09
N HIS A 140 -1.65 -5.78 -3.86
CA HIS A 140 -2.12 -6.22 -5.16
C HIS A 140 -3.33 -7.16 -4.97
N GLN A 141 -4.35 -6.99 -5.81
CA GLN A 141 -5.61 -7.71 -5.68
C GLN A 141 -5.50 -9.21 -5.99
N ASP A 142 -4.44 -9.62 -6.68
CA ASP A 142 -4.15 -11.03 -6.94
C ASP A 142 -3.38 -11.72 -5.80
N ASN A 143 -3.01 -10.97 -4.76
CA ASN A 143 -2.29 -11.50 -3.62
C ASN A 143 -3.27 -12.21 -2.67
N LEU A 144 -3.27 -13.54 -2.67
CA LEU A 144 -4.17 -14.32 -1.82
C LEU A 144 -3.93 -14.02 -0.34
N THR A 145 -2.69 -13.77 0.09
CA THR A 145 -2.43 -13.44 1.50
C THR A 145 -3.10 -12.13 1.90
N ALA A 146 -3.17 -11.15 0.98
CA ALA A 146 -3.90 -9.91 1.22
C ALA A 146 -5.42 -10.12 1.34
N TRP A 147 -5.97 -11.14 0.68
CA TRP A 147 -7.36 -11.55 0.89
C TRP A 147 -7.58 -12.24 2.22
N LEU A 148 -6.58 -12.88 2.82
CA LEU A 148 -6.76 -13.61 4.07
C LEU A 148 -6.58 -12.75 5.32
N ILE A 149 -6.06 -11.55 5.17
CA ILE A 149 -5.90 -10.59 6.26
C ILE A 149 -7.28 -10.00 6.62
N PRO A 150 -7.79 -10.21 7.85
CA PRO A 150 -9.15 -9.80 8.21
C PRO A 150 -9.37 -8.30 8.21
N ASP A 151 -8.34 -7.52 8.55
CA ASP A 151 -8.39 -6.06 8.66
C ASP A 151 -8.04 -5.34 7.36
N HIS A 152 -7.94 -6.04 6.22
CA HIS A 152 -7.93 -5.39 4.90
C HIS A 152 -9.37 -5.01 4.52
N TYR A 153 -9.72 -3.75 4.76
CA TYR A 153 -11.04 -3.19 4.45
C TYR A 153 -11.12 -2.66 3.02
N HIS A 154 -10.00 -2.20 2.46
CA HIS A 154 -9.96 -1.55 1.16
C HIS A 154 -8.86 -2.10 0.24
N TRP A 155 -9.08 -2.01 -1.06
CA TRP A 155 -8.04 -2.11 -2.07
C TRP A 155 -7.59 -0.71 -2.45
N ILE A 156 -6.29 -0.45 -2.33
CA ILE A 156 -5.69 0.87 -2.58
C ILE A 156 -4.65 0.74 -3.70
N SER A 157 -4.69 1.66 -4.66
CA SER A 157 -3.62 1.83 -5.64
C SER A 157 -3.41 3.28 -5.97
N GLN A 158 -2.16 3.72 -6.12
CA GLN A 158 -1.86 5.07 -6.58
C GLN A 158 -2.08 5.17 -8.10
N THR A 159 -2.76 6.22 -8.55
CA THR A 159 -3.02 6.50 -9.97
C THR A 159 -1.85 7.23 -10.61
N ALA A 160 -1.79 7.25 -11.94
CA ALA A 160 -0.67 7.83 -12.70
C ALA A 160 -0.52 9.35 -12.52
N ASP A 161 -1.61 10.04 -12.19
CA ASP A 161 -1.66 11.48 -11.86
C ASP A 161 -1.33 11.77 -10.38
N GLY A 162 -0.96 10.75 -9.60
CA GLY A 162 -0.56 10.88 -8.20
C GLY A 162 -1.72 10.82 -7.19
N GLY A 163 -2.97 10.70 -7.65
CA GLY A 163 -4.12 10.41 -6.81
C GLY A 163 -4.14 8.98 -6.26
N ILE A 164 -5.20 8.61 -5.55
CA ILE A 164 -5.44 7.24 -5.11
C ILE A 164 -6.78 6.73 -5.61
N TRP A 165 -6.78 5.48 -6.03
CA TRP A 165 -7.98 4.68 -6.25
C TRP A 165 -8.21 3.81 -5.02
N VAL A 166 -9.46 3.80 -4.56
CA VAL A 166 -9.89 3.08 -3.35
C VAL A 166 -11.16 2.30 -3.66
N GLU A 167 -11.16 1.00 -3.36
CA GLU A 167 -12.35 0.16 -3.46
C GLU A 167 -12.58 -0.61 -2.15
N PRO A 168 -13.77 -0.53 -1.54
CA PRO A 168 -14.12 -1.38 -0.41
C PRO A 168 -14.04 -2.86 -0.80
N ARG A 169 -13.36 -3.67 0.03
CA ARG A 169 -13.21 -5.10 -0.21
C ARG A 169 -14.55 -5.82 -0.35
N THR A 170 -15.55 -5.41 0.43
CA THR A 170 -16.92 -5.96 0.39
C THR A 170 -17.57 -5.80 -0.98
N ARG A 171 -17.35 -4.67 -1.66
CA ARG A 171 -17.85 -4.42 -3.03
C ARG A 171 -17.29 -5.43 -4.02
N ARG A 172 -16.01 -5.77 -3.85
CA ARG A 172 -15.33 -6.75 -4.70
C ARG A 172 -15.80 -8.18 -4.47
N ILE A 173 -16.05 -8.56 -3.22
CA ILE A 173 -16.68 -9.86 -2.88
C ILE A 173 -18.06 -9.94 -3.55
N ALA A 174 -18.88 -8.89 -3.44
CA ALA A 174 -20.20 -8.86 -4.08
C ALA A 174 -20.13 -8.91 -5.61
N ALA A 175 -19.12 -8.31 -6.24
CA ALA A 175 -18.89 -8.42 -7.68
C ALA A 175 -18.51 -9.85 -8.09
N TYR A 176 -17.61 -10.50 -7.34
CA TYR A 176 -17.21 -11.88 -7.55
C TYR A 176 -18.40 -12.84 -7.45
N LEU A 177 -19.19 -12.73 -6.38
CA LEU A 177 -20.37 -13.56 -6.16
C LEU A 177 -21.42 -13.38 -7.27
N ARG A 178 -21.64 -12.15 -7.74
CA ARG A 178 -22.58 -11.87 -8.85
C ARG A 178 -22.11 -12.46 -10.17
N ALA A 179 -20.82 -12.38 -10.49
CA ALA A 179 -20.30 -12.98 -11.71
C ALA A 179 -20.43 -14.50 -11.71
N HIS A 180 -20.10 -15.15 -10.58
CA HIS A 180 -20.28 -16.59 -10.41
C HIS A 180 -21.74 -17.01 -10.56
N ALA A 181 -22.68 -16.26 -9.96
CA ALA A 181 -24.11 -16.51 -10.12
C ALA A 181 -24.59 -16.38 -11.59
N GLN A 182 -23.87 -15.64 -12.43
CA GLN A 182 -24.15 -15.45 -13.86
C GLN A 182 -23.37 -16.42 -14.76
N GLY A 183 -22.67 -17.41 -14.20
CA GLY A 183 -21.82 -18.33 -14.97
C GLY A 183 -20.61 -17.64 -15.61
N ARG A 184 -20.25 -16.44 -15.14
CA ARG A 184 -19.10 -15.67 -15.63
C ARG A 184 -17.92 -15.88 -14.68
N ILE A 185 -16.77 -16.26 -15.24
CA ILE A 185 -15.50 -16.18 -14.53
C ILE A 185 -15.01 -14.74 -14.70
N LEU A 186 -15.05 -13.94 -13.63
CA LEU A 186 -14.30 -12.68 -13.62
C LEU A 186 -12.81 -13.03 -13.66
N GLY A 187 -12.16 -12.67 -14.76
CA GLY A 187 -10.71 -12.55 -14.77
C GLY A 187 -10.27 -11.46 -13.78
N PRO A 188 -8.99 -11.43 -13.38
CA PRO A 188 -8.45 -10.48 -12.39
C PRO A 188 -8.57 -8.99 -12.80
N TYR A 189 -8.96 -8.70 -14.04
CA TYR A 189 -8.92 -7.36 -14.66
C TYR A 189 -10.28 -6.86 -15.19
N GLN A 190 -11.28 -6.72 -14.31
CA GLN A 190 -12.40 -5.81 -14.61
C GLN A 190 -12.49 -4.77 -13.50
N SER A 191 -11.64 -3.75 -13.60
CA SER A 191 -11.62 -2.57 -12.76
C SER A 191 -12.70 -1.57 -13.21
N PHE A 192 -13.43 -1.01 -12.25
CA PHE A 192 -14.26 0.18 -12.46
C PHE A 192 -13.47 1.40 -11.95
N ILE A 193 -13.15 2.31 -12.85
CA ILE A 193 -12.51 3.60 -12.53
C ILE A 193 -13.61 4.53 -12.00
N PHE A 194 -13.51 4.93 -10.73
CA PHE A 194 -14.14 6.16 -10.27
C PHE A 194 -13.11 7.28 -10.41
N GLN A 195 -13.29 8.15 -11.40
CA GLN A 195 -12.75 9.50 -11.34
C GLN A 195 -13.71 10.31 -10.48
N GLU A 196 -13.28 10.76 -9.30
CA GLU A 196 -14.00 11.86 -8.64
C GLU A 196 -13.60 13.18 -9.28
N VAL A 197 -14.53 13.68 -10.10
CA VAL A 197 -15.09 15.03 -10.05
C VAL A 197 -14.24 16.02 -9.24
N ASN A 198 -13.34 16.71 -9.94
CA ASN A 198 -12.98 18.07 -9.54
C ASN A 198 -14.26 18.93 -9.58
N ARG A 199 -14.73 19.39 -8.43
CA ARG A 199 -15.55 20.58 -8.27
C ARG A 199 -15.00 21.41 -7.12
#